data_AF-A8WJX7-F1
#
_entry.id   AF-A8WJX7-F1
#
_cell.length_a   1.000
_cell.length_b   1.000
_cell.length_c   1.000
_cell.angle_alpha   90.00
_cell.angle_beta   90.00
_cell.angle_gamma   90.00
#
_symmetry.space_group_name_H-M   'P 1'
#
loop_
_entity.id
_entity.type
_entity.pdbx_description
1 polymer ?
#
loop_
_entity_poly.entity_id
_entity_poly.type
_entity_poly.pdbx_seq_one_letter_code
_entity_poly.pdbx_strand_id
1 'polypeptide(L)'
;MSTKNPYAQFMHNDYFTHHFYHKKKVEEPVINEIVDVYGPILKPAGVIIGKVGFVFFFNVIQQLFFGIFALFSMFIFPFYYRVFQKNRGNDKNLPIFPILSHFYRIVCFQLFCWFNGFVVTQTLMFFQIPCESLAQILVLLPGYVAPVFNILITVLALQRFLIYFFPESENYVNFKKRTWNFIILILYALILALNVGFGYAKYNLNQENFKMYEIFMPNNTSESIDAFDTIIMVRFRNLENSEIQKSASRNSTST
;
A
#
# COMPACT_ATOMS: atom_id res chain seq x y z
N MET A 1 -15.81 33.67 57.50
CA MET A 1 -16.80 33.89 56.43
C MET A 1 -16.15 33.54 55.11
N SER A 2 -16.54 32.42 54.49
CA SER A 2 -16.25 32.12 53.09
C SER A 2 -17.52 31.48 52.52
N THR A 3 -18.25 32.27 51.75
CA THR A 3 -19.55 31.94 51.15
C THR A 3 -19.32 31.06 49.94
N LYS A 4 -19.38 29.73 50.11
CA LYS A 4 -19.53 28.84 48.94
C LYS A 4 -20.94 29.02 48.38
N ASN A 5 -20.98 29.49 47.14
CA ASN A 5 -22.20 29.77 46.38
C ASN A 5 -23.00 28.46 46.16
N PRO A 6 -24.23 28.34 46.67
CA PRO A 6 -25.03 27.11 46.59
C PRO A 6 -25.45 26.76 45.16
N TYR A 7 -25.36 27.68 44.21
CA TYR A 7 -25.73 27.45 42.81
C TYR A 7 -24.64 26.74 41.98
N ALA A 8 -23.39 26.73 42.44
CA ALA A 8 -22.30 26.06 41.72
C ALA A 8 -22.35 24.52 41.85
N GLN A 9 -22.95 24.01 42.93
CA GLN A 9 -23.04 22.57 43.19
C GLN A 9 -24.24 21.92 42.47
N PHE A 10 -25.26 22.72 42.12
CA PHE A 10 -26.48 22.21 41.48
C PHE A 10 -26.31 21.95 39.98
N MET A 11 -25.31 22.55 39.31
CA MET A 11 -25.09 22.36 37.88
C MET A 11 -24.14 21.20 37.52
N HIS A 12 -23.49 20.56 38.50
CA HIS A 12 -22.42 19.60 38.17
C HIS A 12 -22.85 18.13 38.06
N ASN A 13 -24.04 17.73 38.54
CA ASN A 13 -24.28 16.28 38.71
C ASN A 13 -25.44 15.60 37.96
N ASP A 14 -26.54 16.25 37.58
CA ASP A 14 -27.75 15.43 37.34
C ASP A 14 -28.44 15.57 35.98
N TYR A 15 -27.91 16.34 35.02
CA TYR A 15 -28.57 16.50 33.72
C TYR A 15 -27.97 15.66 32.57
N PHE A 16 -26.79 15.06 32.75
CA PHE A 16 -26.11 14.28 31.69
C PHE A 16 -25.60 12.89 32.14
N THR A 17 -25.97 12.42 33.33
CA THR A 17 -25.63 11.07 33.76
C THR A 17 -26.66 10.08 33.20
N HIS A 18 -26.20 9.39 32.15
CA HIS A 18 -26.73 8.26 31.36
C HIS A 18 -27.55 7.14 32.06
N HIS A 19 -28.02 7.27 33.30
CA HIS A 19 -28.62 6.18 34.07
C HIS A 19 -30.07 5.83 33.69
N PHE A 20 -30.82 6.71 33.03
CA PHE A 20 -32.23 6.46 32.73
C PHE A 20 -32.50 5.57 31.50
N TYR A 21 -31.50 5.32 30.64
CA TYR A 21 -31.69 4.55 29.39
C TYR A 21 -31.07 3.16 29.39
N HIS A 22 -30.30 2.80 30.42
CA HIS A 22 -29.85 1.42 30.58
C HIS A 22 -30.85 0.68 31.46
N LYS A 23 -31.81 -0.02 30.83
CA LYS A 23 -32.46 -1.16 31.50
C LYS A 23 -31.34 -2.00 32.10
N LYS A 24 -31.31 -2.11 33.44
CA LYS A 24 -30.44 -3.05 34.15
C LYS A 24 -30.66 -4.40 33.48
N LYS A 25 -29.64 -4.93 32.79
CA LYS A 25 -29.74 -6.29 32.23
C LYS A 25 -30.14 -7.18 33.40
N VAL A 26 -31.21 -7.94 33.24
CA VAL A 26 -31.53 -9.01 34.17
C VAL A 26 -30.38 -10.00 34.01
N GLU A 27 -29.42 -9.91 34.93
CA GLU A 27 -28.25 -10.80 34.98
C GLU A 27 -28.77 -12.17 35.43
N GLU A 28 -29.12 -13.01 34.46
CA GLU A 28 -29.45 -14.40 34.74
C GLU A 28 -28.18 -15.10 35.26
N PRO A 29 -28.17 -15.60 36.51
CA PRO A 29 -26.95 -16.10 37.16
C PRO A 29 -26.30 -17.25 36.38
N VAL A 30 -27.12 -18.03 35.67
CA VAL A 30 -26.70 -19.16 34.84
C VAL A 30 -25.84 -18.72 33.64
N ILE A 31 -26.13 -17.56 33.04
CA ILE A 31 -25.37 -17.06 31.87
C ILE A 31 -23.98 -16.59 32.31
N ASN A 32 -23.88 -15.91 33.45
CA ASN A 32 -22.60 -15.43 33.98
C ASN A 32 -21.69 -16.60 34.41
N GLU A 33 -22.25 -17.65 35.01
CA GLU A 33 -21.49 -18.84 35.40
C GLU A 33 -20.93 -19.59 34.18
N ILE A 34 -21.72 -19.73 33.10
CA ILE A 34 -21.25 -20.31 31.84
C ILE A 34 -20.18 -19.43 31.19
N VAL A 35 -20.35 -18.10 31.22
CA VAL A 35 -19.38 -17.16 30.64
C VAL A 35 -18.08 -17.10 31.43
N ASP A 36 -18.12 -17.24 32.76
CA ASP A 36 -16.91 -17.25 33.59
C ASP A 36 -16.14 -18.57 33.49
N VAL A 37 -16.84 -19.70 33.36
CA VAL A 37 -16.22 -21.03 33.21
C VAL A 37 -15.68 -21.25 31.79
N TYR A 38 -16.46 -20.91 30.76
CA TYR A 38 -16.09 -21.20 29.36
C TYR A 38 -15.55 -19.99 28.60
N GLY A 39 -15.81 -18.76 29.03
CA GLY A 39 -15.33 -17.53 28.38
C GLY A 39 -13.81 -17.42 28.22
N PRO A 40 -12.98 -17.87 29.19
CA PRO A 40 -11.52 -17.89 29.03
C PRO A 40 -11.04 -18.77 27.86
N ILE A 41 -11.83 -19.78 27.47
CA ILE A 41 -11.52 -20.71 26.38
C ILE A 41 -12.21 -20.27 25.07
N LEU A 42 -13.46 -19.83 25.16
CA LEU A 42 -14.28 -19.44 24.00
C LEU A 42 -13.80 -18.14 23.35
N LYS A 43 -13.30 -17.16 24.13
CA LYS A 43 -12.75 -15.91 23.58
C LYS A 43 -11.53 -16.14 22.68
N PRO A 44 -10.44 -16.81 23.12
CA PRO A 44 -9.30 -17.07 22.25
C PRO A 44 -9.65 -18.01 21.09
N ALA A 45 -10.49 -19.03 21.32
CA ALA A 45 -10.95 -19.93 20.26
C ALA A 45 -11.74 -19.18 19.18
N GLY A 46 -12.67 -18.30 19.57
CA GLY A 46 -13.42 -17.45 18.63
C GLY A 46 -12.53 -16.51 17.82
N VAL A 47 -11.48 -15.94 18.43
CA VAL A 47 -10.49 -15.11 17.73
C VAL A 47 -9.68 -15.94 16.72
N ILE A 48 -9.27 -17.15 17.08
CA ILE A 48 -8.51 -18.04 16.18
C ILE A 48 -9.39 -18.48 15.00
N ILE A 49 -10.61 -18.95 15.28
CA ILE A 49 -11.58 -19.35 14.25
C ILE A 49 -11.90 -18.17 13.32
N GLY A 50 -12.09 -16.98 13.88
CA GLY A 50 -12.29 -15.76 13.11
C GLY A 50 -11.10 -15.43 12.20
N LYS A 51 -9.87 -15.53 12.70
CA LYS A 51 -8.65 -15.30 11.90
C LYS A 51 -8.49 -16.34 10.79
N VAL A 52 -8.67 -17.62 11.09
CA VAL A 52 -8.55 -18.71 10.10
C VAL A 52 -9.64 -18.58 9.03
N GLY A 53 -10.87 -18.33 9.44
CA GLY A 53 -11.99 -18.09 8.51
C GLY A 53 -11.77 -16.87 7.62
N PHE A 54 -11.22 -15.78 8.17
CA PHE A 54 -10.89 -14.58 7.42
C PHE A 54 -9.78 -14.83 6.37
N VAL A 55 -8.70 -15.51 6.77
CA VAL A 55 -7.60 -15.87 5.84
C VAL A 55 -8.11 -16.78 4.72
N PHE A 56 -8.93 -17.78 5.06
CA PHE A 56 -9.53 -18.68 4.07
C PHE A 56 -10.43 -17.91 3.08
N PHE A 57 -11.35 -17.09 3.59
CA PHE A 57 -12.24 -16.28 2.77
C PHE A 57 -11.48 -15.35 1.83
N PHE A 58 -10.45 -14.66 2.35
CA PHE A 58 -9.62 -13.76 1.55
C PHE A 58 -8.88 -14.49 0.43
N ASN A 59 -8.30 -15.67 0.73
CA ASN A 59 -7.62 -16.49 -0.28
C ASN A 59 -8.57 -16.97 -1.38
N VAL A 60 -9.79 -17.41 -1.03
CA VAL A 60 -10.80 -17.83 -2.01
C VAL A 60 -11.17 -16.66 -2.93
N ILE A 61 -11.43 -15.48 -2.36
CA ILE A 61 -11.72 -14.28 -3.14
C ILE A 61 -10.55 -13.93 -4.06
N GLN A 62 -9.32 -13.92 -3.54
CA GLN A 62 -8.13 -13.61 -4.32
C GLN A 62 -7.99 -14.57 -5.52
N GLN A 63 -8.21 -15.87 -5.30
CA GLN A 63 -8.15 -16.88 -6.35
C GLN A 63 -9.20 -16.64 -7.45
N LEU A 64 -10.43 -16.28 -7.06
CA LEU A 64 -11.50 -15.94 -8.01
C LEU A 64 -11.13 -14.73 -8.86
N PHE A 65 -10.65 -13.64 -8.25
CA PHE A 65 -10.19 -12.46 -8.98
C PHE A 65 -9.07 -12.81 -9.96
N PHE A 66 -8.07 -13.58 -9.52
CA PHE A 66 -6.99 -14.05 -10.40
C PHE A 66 -7.49 -14.86 -11.59
N GLY A 67 -8.44 -15.77 -11.37
CA GLY A 67 -9.06 -16.55 -12.44
C GLY A 67 -9.80 -15.67 -13.45
N ILE A 68 -10.56 -14.68 -12.97
CA ILE A 68 -11.26 -13.71 -13.84
C ILE A 68 -10.24 -12.94 -14.71
N PHE A 69 -9.18 -12.40 -14.11
CA PHE A 69 -8.13 -11.70 -14.85
C PHE A 69 -7.42 -12.58 -15.89
N ALA A 70 -7.13 -13.84 -15.54
CA ALA A 70 -6.52 -14.80 -16.45
C ALA A 70 -7.44 -15.14 -17.64
N LEU A 71 -8.74 -15.26 -17.42
CA LEU A 71 -9.71 -15.44 -18.50
C LEU A 71 -9.74 -14.22 -19.43
N PHE A 72 -9.83 -13.01 -18.88
CA PHE A 72 -9.76 -11.80 -19.69
C PHE A 72 -8.45 -11.69 -20.46
N SER A 73 -7.32 -12.04 -19.85
CA SER A 73 -6.02 -11.95 -20.53
C SER A 73 -5.92 -12.92 -21.71
N MET A 74 -6.49 -14.13 -21.61
CA MET A 74 -6.59 -15.08 -22.71
C MET A 74 -7.34 -14.50 -23.91
N PHE A 75 -8.45 -13.79 -23.67
CA PHE A 75 -9.22 -13.18 -24.76
C PHE A 75 -8.58 -11.90 -25.29
N ILE A 76 -8.11 -11.00 -24.42
CA ILE A 76 -7.57 -9.69 -24.82
C ILE A 76 -6.25 -9.82 -25.58
N PHE A 77 -5.39 -10.76 -25.18
CA PHE A 77 -4.06 -10.94 -25.76
C PHE A 77 -4.05 -11.07 -27.30
N PRO A 78 -4.81 -12.00 -27.94
CA PRO A 78 -4.79 -12.14 -29.39
C PRO A 78 -5.33 -10.90 -30.12
N PHE A 79 -6.33 -10.20 -29.57
CA PHE A 79 -6.84 -8.96 -30.16
C PHE A 79 -5.80 -7.85 -30.08
N TYR A 80 -5.22 -7.64 -28.90
CA TYR A 80 -4.19 -6.62 -28.68
C TYR A 80 -2.98 -6.85 -29.58
N TYR A 81 -2.50 -8.10 -29.66
CA TYR A 81 -1.41 -8.51 -30.54
C TYR A 81 -1.72 -8.19 -32.01
N ARG A 82 -2.89 -8.60 -32.50
CA ARG A 82 -3.28 -8.39 -33.91
C ARG A 82 -3.43 -6.91 -34.26
N VAL A 83 -4.08 -6.13 -33.41
CA VAL A 83 -4.28 -4.69 -33.63
C VAL A 83 -2.93 -3.98 -33.72
N PHE A 84 -2.02 -4.26 -32.79
CA PHE A 84 -0.70 -3.66 -32.82
C PHE A 84 0.08 -4.04 -34.08
N GLN A 85 0.06 -5.32 -34.47
CA GLN A 85 0.78 -5.77 -35.66
C GLN A 85 0.25 -5.13 -36.95
N LYS A 86 -1.07 -4.94 -37.06
CA LYS A 86 -1.68 -4.25 -38.20
C LYS A 86 -1.23 -2.79 -38.30
N ASN A 87 -1.16 -2.09 -37.16
CA ASN A 87 -0.84 -0.66 -37.14
C ASN A 87 0.67 -0.37 -37.14
N ARG A 88 1.49 -1.37 -36.80
CA ARG A 88 2.95 -1.25 -36.67
C ARG A 88 3.64 -0.68 -37.92
N GLY A 89 3.12 -0.94 -39.12
CA GLY A 89 3.68 -0.39 -40.35
C GLY A 89 3.63 1.14 -40.37
N ASN A 90 2.48 1.69 -40.02
CA ASN A 90 2.23 3.14 -40.01
C ASN A 90 2.88 3.80 -38.79
N ASP A 91 2.82 3.14 -37.63
CA ASP A 91 3.29 3.72 -36.37
C ASP A 91 4.82 3.82 -36.28
N LYS A 92 5.57 3.02 -37.04
CA LYS A 92 7.05 2.98 -37.02
C LYS A 92 7.71 4.32 -37.29
N ASN A 93 7.06 5.16 -38.09
CA ASN A 93 7.60 6.45 -38.50
C ASN A 93 7.30 7.55 -37.47
N LEU A 94 6.45 7.27 -36.48
CA LEU A 94 6.10 8.24 -35.46
C LEU A 94 7.27 8.42 -34.47
N PRO A 95 7.59 9.66 -34.07
CA PRO A 95 8.57 9.96 -33.02
C PRO A 95 8.34 9.19 -31.70
N ILE A 96 7.07 8.86 -31.42
CA ILE A 96 6.61 8.19 -30.21
C ILE A 96 6.73 6.65 -30.26
N PHE A 97 7.09 6.09 -31.42
CA PHE A 97 7.11 4.65 -31.64
C PHE A 97 7.96 3.85 -30.65
N PRO A 98 9.13 4.33 -30.17
CA PRO A 98 9.91 3.60 -29.17
C PRO A 98 9.13 3.35 -27.87
N ILE A 99 8.40 4.36 -27.38
CA ILE A 99 7.58 4.26 -26.16
C ILE A 99 6.40 3.32 -26.40
N LEU A 100 5.70 3.49 -27.52
CA LEU A 100 4.56 2.65 -27.88
C LEU A 100 4.95 1.18 -28.06
N SER A 101 6.10 0.91 -28.68
CA SER A 101 6.65 -0.43 -28.82
C SER A 101 7.06 -1.03 -27.47
N HIS A 102 7.49 -0.23 -26.50
CA HIS A 102 7.79 -0.70 -25.14
C HIS A 102 6.50 -1.08 -24.40
N PHE A 103 5.49 -0.21 -24.41
CA PHE A 103 4.17 -0.50 -23.84
C PHE A 103 3.57 -1.78 -24.42
N TYR A 104 3.61 -1.94 -25.73
CA TYR A 104 3.16 -3.15 -26.39
C TYR A 104 3.82 -4.43 -25.84
N ARG A 105 5.16 -4.44 -25.74
CA ARG A 105 5.92 -5.61 -25.27
C ARG A 105 5.58 -5.96 -23.83
N ILE A 106 5.54 -4.97 -22.95
CA ILE A 106 5.27 -5.17 -21.53
C ILE A 106 3.82 -5.58 -21.29
N VAL A 107 2.84 -4.98 -21.99
CA VAL A 107 1.43 -5.41 -21.89
C VAL A 107 1.26 -6.85 -22.39
N CYS A 108 1.86 -7.21 -23.52
CA CYS A 108 1.84 -8.59 -24.01
C CYS A 108 2.46 -9.56 -23.00
N PHE A 109 3.62 -9.21 -22.44
CA PHE A 109 4.28 -9.99 -21.41
C PHE A 109 3.41 -10.14 -20.15
N GLN A 110 2.79 -9.06 -19.69
CA GLN A 110 1.90 -9.08 -18.52
C GLN A 110 0.68 -9.98 -18.74
N LEU A 111 0.01 -9.85 -19.88
CA LEU A 111 -1.16 -10.66 -20.22
C LEU A 111 -0.78 -12.15 -20.29
N PHE A 112 0.37 -12.46 -20.90
CA PHE A 112 0.93 -13.80 -20.95
C PHE A 112 1.26 -14.34 -19.55
N CYS A 113 1.92 -13.54 -18.71
CA CYS A 113 2.27 -13.92 -17.34
C CYS A 113 1.03 -14.16 -16.46
N TRP A 114 -0.01 -13.34 -16.58
CA TRP A 114 -1.25 -13.55 -15.81
C TRP A 114 -1.95 -14.86 -16.19
N PHE A 115 -2.06 -15.16 -17.49
CA PHE A 115 -2.69 -16.40 -17.94
C PHE A 115 -1.88 -17.63 -17.53
N ASN A 116 -0.60 -17.69 -17.92
CA ASN A 116 0.25 -18.84 -17.64
C ASN A 116 0.53 -18.99 -16.15
N GLY A 117 0.72 -17.87 -15.44
CA GLY A 117 0.90 -17.86 -13.99
C GLY A 117 -0.27 -18.48 -13.26
N PHE A 118 -1.51 -18.12 -13.63
CA PHE A 118 -2.71 -18.74 -13.06
C PHE A 118 -2.75 -20.25 -13.32
N VAL A 119 -2.50 -20.69 -14.56
CA VAL A 119 -2.49 -22.12 -14.94
C VAL A 119 -1.43 -22.91 -14.15
N VAL A 120 -0.22 -22.35 -14.03
CA VAL A 120 0.86 -22.97 -13.25
C VAL A 120 0.46 -23.09 -11.78
N THR A 121 -0.11 -22.04 -11.18
CA THR A 121 -0.56 -22.09 -9.79
C THR A 121 -1.66 -23.13 -9.57
N GLN A 122 -2.65 -23.24 -10.46
CA GLN A 122 -3.68 -24.29 -10.35
C GLN A 122 -3.08 -25.69 -10.47
N THR A 123 -2.14 -25.88 -11.41
CA THR A 123 -1.48 -27.16 -11.63
C THR A 123 -0.66 -27.58 -10.40
N LEU A 124 0.10 -26.65 -9.81
CA LEU A 124 0.89 -26.93 -8.61
C LEU A 124 0.01 -27.22 -7.40
N MET A 125 -1.12 -26.51 -7.25
CA MET A 125 -2.12 -26.82 -6.22
C MET A 125 -2.73 -28.22 -6.40
N PHE A 126 -3.02 -28.64 -7.64
CA PHE A 126 -3.51 -29.98 -7.95
C PHE A 126 -2.53 -31.08 -7.51
N PHE A 127 -1.23 -30.84 -7.70
CA PHE A 127 -0.17 -31.74 -7.23
C PHE A 127 0.25 -31.53 -5.76
N GLN A 128 -0.46 -30.69 -5.00
CA GLN A 128 -0.16 -30.37 -3.61
C GLN A 128 1.25 -29.80 -3.38
N ILE A 129 1.81 -29.14 -4.40
CA ILE A 129 3.12 -28.48 -4.32
C ILE A 129 2.89 -27.04 -3.82
N PRO A 130 3.53 -26.62 -2.71
CA PRO A 130 3.38 -25.26 -2.19
C PRO A 130 3.94 -24.23 -3.21
N CYS A 131 3.11 -23.26 -3.58
CA CYS A 131 3.36 -22.34 -4.70
C CYS A 131 3.04 -20.86 -4.37
N GLU A 132 2.80 -20.53 -3.10
CA GLU A 132 2.32 -19.18 -2.73
C GLU A 132 3.25 -18.05 -3.19
N SER A 133 4.56 -18.31 -3.29
CA SER A 133 5.56 -17.35 -3.77
C SER A 133 5.39 -16.94 -5.24
N LEU A 134 4.96 -17.83 -6.12
CA LEU A 134 4.80 -17.50 -7.55
C LEU A 134 3.60 -16.58 -7.79
N ALA A 135 2.50 -16.80 -7.09
CA ALA A 135 1.33 -15.93 -7.16
C ALA A 135 1.67 -14.51 -6.68
N GLN A 136 2.44 -14.38 -5.61
CA GLN A 136 2.88 -13.10 -5.08
C GLN A 136 3.78 -12.34 -6.08
N ILE A 137 4.71 -13.01 -6.76
CA ILE A 137 5.56 -12.38 -7.78
C ILE A 137 4.72 -11.76 -8.92
N LEU A 138 3.64 -12.43 -9.33
CA LEU A 138 2.74 -11.94 -10.38
C LEU A 138 1.93 -10.71 -9.96
N VAL A 139 1.60 -10.57 -8.67
CA VAL A 139 0.98 -9.36 -8.09
C VAL A 139 1.99 -8.21 -8.00
N LEU A 140 3.24 -8.52 -7.65
CA LEU A 140 4.27 -7.50 -7.45
C LEU A 140 4.72 -6.84 -8.76
N LEU A 141 4.71 -7.59 -9.87
CA LEU A 141 5.22 -7.11 -11.16
C LEU A 141 4.52 -5.82 -11.66
N PRO A 142 3.17 -5.72 -11.66
CA PRO A 142 2.47 -4.47 -11.91
C PRO A 142 2.90 -3.31 -10.99
N GLY A 143 3.24 -3.58 -9.73
CA GLY A 143 3.69 -2.56 -8.77
C GLY A 143 4.99 -1.87 -9.19
N TYR A 144 5.89 -2.59 -9.87
CA TYR A 144 7.12 -2.03 -10.42
C TYR A 144 6.94 -1.39 -11.81
N VAL A 145 6.04 -1.95 -12.61
CA VAL A 145 5.81 -1.51 -13.99
C VAL A 145 4.96 -0.23 -14.06
N ALA A 146 3.92 -0.12 -13.22
CA ALA A 146 2.96 0.98 -13.27
C ALA A 146 3.58 2.38 -13.08
N PRO A 147 4.51 2.61 -12.12
CA PRO A 147 5.15 3.92 -11.97
C PRO A 147 5.92 4.34 -13.23
N VAL A 148 6.64 3.40 -13.85
CA VAL A 148 7.38 3.67 -15.10
C VAL A 148 6.40 3.99 -16.23
N PHE A 149 5.29 3.27 -16.33
CA PHE A 149 4.25 3.54 -17.31
C PHE A 149 3.64 4.93 -17.14
N ASN A 150 3.32 5.34 -15.91
CA ASN A 150 2.78 6.66 -15.63
C ASN A 150 3.76 7.77 -16.05
N ILE A 151 5.04 7.62 -15.74
CA ILE A 151 6.07 8.56 -16.19
C ILE A 151 6.14 8.61 -17.73
N LEU A 152 6.16 7.44 -18.39
CA LEU A 152 6.23 7.38 -19.85
C LEU A 152 4.99 7.98 -20.53
N ILE A 153 3.79 7.82 -19.95
CA ILE A 153 2.56 8.46 -20.44
C ILE A 153 2.64 9.98 -20.26
N THR A 154 3.12 10.46 -19.12
CA THR A 154 3.34 11.90 -18.89
C THR A 154 4.34 12.47 -19.89
N VAL A 155 5.45 11.78 -20.15
CA VAL A 155 6.44 12.20 -21.15
C VAL A 155 5.85 12.19 -22.55
N LEU A 156 5.04 11.18 -22.89
CA LEU A 156 4.33 11.10 -24.17
C LEU A 156 3.34 12.27 -24.35
N ALA A 157 2.60 12.62 -23.30
CA ALA A 157 1.68 13.74 -23.29
C ALA A 157 2.44 15.08 -23.47
N LEU A 158 3.55 15.25 -22.75
CA LEU A 158 4.41 16.43 -22.89
C LEU A 158 5.00 16.53 -24.30
N GLN A 159 5.44 15.41 -24.87
CA GLN A 159 5.95 15.37 -26.25
C GLN A 159 4.88 15.81 -27.26
N ARG A 160 3.64 15.33 -27.13
CA ARG A 160 2.53 15.75 -28.00
C ARG A 160 2.20 17.23 -27.82
N PHE A 161 2.19 17.71 -26.58
CA PHE A 161 1.98 19.12 -26.27
C PHE A 161 3.03 20.01 -26.94
N LEU A 162 4.32 19.67 -26.79
CA LEU A 162 5.41 20.44 -27.36
C LEU A 162 5.36 20.49 -28.89
N ILE A 163 5.12 19.35 -29.55
CA ILE A 163 5.01 19.30 -31.01
C ILE A 163 3.80 20.11 -31.51
N TYR A 164 2.68 20.09 -30.77
CA TYR A 164 1.47 20.83 -31.15
C TYR A 164 1.62 22.34 -31.01
N PHE A 165 2.19 22.83 -29.89
CA PHE A 165 2.32 24.26 -29.62
C PHE A 165 3.61 24.88 -30.19
N PHE A 166 4.67 24.09 -30.34
CA PHE A 166 5.99 24.53 -30.79
C PHE A 166 6.52 23.55 -31.86
N PRO A 167 6.15 23.71 -33.14
CA PRO A 167 6.56 22.81 -34.22
C PRO A 167 8.09 22.68 -34.34
N GLU A 168 8.83 23.76 -34.04
CA GLU A 168 10.30 23.76 -34.03
C GLU A 168 10.92 22.81 -32.98
N SER A 169 10.14 22.43 -31.95
CA SER A 169 10.56 21.48 -30.94
C SER A 169 10.68 20.04 -31.45
N GLU A 170 10.13 19.72 -32.63
CA GLU A 170 10.12 18.36 -33.19
C GLU A 170 11.53 17.75 -33.25
N ASN A 171 12.53 18.53 -33.65
CA ASN A 171 13.92 18.07 -33.74
C ASN A 171 14.56 17.77 -32.38
N TYR A 172 14.09 18.42 -31.31
CA TYR A 172 14.61 18.24 -29.96
C TYR A 172 13.93 17.08 -29.22
N VAL A 173 12.66 16.82 -29.52
CA VAL A 173 11.88 15.80 -28.82
C VAL A 173 11.94 14.44 -29.53
N ASN A 174 12.34 14.41 -30.80
CA ASN A 174 12.46 13.19 -31.60
C ASN A 174 13.79 12.46 -31.37
N PHE A 175 13.94 11.84 -30.18
CA PHE A 175 15.14 11.11 -29.82
C PHE A 175 15.29 9.78 -30.57
N LYS A 176 16.54 9.40 -30.86
CA LYS A 176 16.87 8.09 -31.44
C LYS A 176 16.37 6.96 -30.52
N LYS A 177 15.91 5.86 -31.12
CA LYS A 177 15.45 4.64 -30.41
C LYS A 177 16.43 4.14 -29.34
N ARG A 178 17.75 4.26 -29.59
CA ARG A 178 18.80 3.86 -28.63
C ARG A 178 18.72 4.68 -27.34
N THR A 179 18.51 6.00 -27.45
CA THR A 179 18.36 6.89 -26.30
C THR A 179 17.12 6.54 -25.50
N TRP A 180 15.99 6.27 -26.17
CA TRP A 180 14.76 5.84 -25.51
C TRP A 180 14.91 4.55 -24.71
N ASN A 181 15.56 3.54 -25.29
CA ASN A 181 15.82 2.29 -24.57
C ASN A 181 16.67 2.52 -23.31
N PHE A 182 17.66 3.42 -23.40
CA PHE A 182 18.51 3.76 -22.27
C PHE A 182 17.76 4.54 -21.18
N ILE A 183 16.92 5.51 -21.56
CA ILE A 183 16.04 6.24 -20.62
C ILE A 183 15.10 5.27 -19.90
N ILE A 184 14.45 4.37 -20.64
CA ILE A 184 13.54 3.38 -20.06
C ILE A 184 14.29 2.47 -19.07
N LEU A 185 15.49 2.02 -19.42
CA LEU A 185 16.32 1.20 -18.52
C LEU A 185 16.66 1.94 -17.23
N ILE A 186 17.08 3.21 -17.33
CA ILE A 186 17.37 4.05 -16.16
C ILE A 186 16.13 4.24 -15.30
N LEU A 187 14.95 4.47 -15.89
CA LEU A 187 13.71 4.63 -15.14
C LEU A 187 13.37 3.37 -14.33
N TYR A 188 13.48 2.17 -14.94
CA TYR A 188 13.28 0.93 -14.20
C TYR A 188 14.30 0.74 -13.07
N ALA A 189 15.58 1.03 -13.34
CA ALA A 189 16.64 0.92 -12.33
C ALA A 189 16.40 1.88 -11.15
N LEU A 190 15.96 3.11 -11.43
CA LEU A 190 15.65 4.12 -10.42
C LEU A 190 14.45 3.69 -9.56
N ILE A 191 13.35 3.25 -10.18
CA ILE A 191 12.16 2.79 -9.45
C ILE A 191 12.50 1.57 -8.59
N LEU A 192 13.31 0.64 -9.10
CA LEU A 192 13.78 -0.50 -8.32
C LEU A 192 14.64 -0.06 -7.12
N ALA A 193 15.61 0.83 -7.34
CA ALA A 193 16.45 1.35 -6.27
C ALA A 193 15.64 2.09 -5.20
N LEU A 194 14.64 2.88 -5.59
CA LEU A 194 13.74 3.55 -4.66
C LEU A 194 12.92 2.54 -3.84
N ASN A 195 12.32 1.53 -4.47
CA ASN A 195 11.55 0.51 -3.76
C ASN A 195 12.41 -0.28 -2.76
N VAL A 196 13.63 -0.67 -3.15
CA VAL A 196 14.59 -1.34 -2.26
C VAL A 196 15.01 -0.40 -1.12
N GLY A 197 15.29 0.87 -1.43
CA GLY A 197 15.65 1.88 -0.44
C GLY A 197 14.54 2.13 0.58
N PHE A 198 13.28 2.26 0.13
CA PHE A 198 12.12 2.38 1.01
C PHE A 198 11.90 1.12 1.85
N GLY A 199 12.08 -0.07 1.26
CA GLY A 199 12.03 -1.33 1.99
C GLY A 199 13.08 -1.40 3.10
N TYR A 200 14.32 -1.02 2.79
CA TYR A 200 15.42 -0.97 3.75
C TYR A 200 15.19 0.07 4.85
N ALA A 201 14.72 1.27 4.49
CA ALA A 201 14.39 2.32 5.46
C ALA A 201 13.25 1.88 6.39
N LYS A 202 12.21 1.24 5.85
CA LYS A 202 11.10 0.68 6.64
C LYS A 202 11.57 -0.44 7.57
N TYR A 203 12.47 -1.30 7.10
CA TYR A 203 13.06 -2.36 7.92
C TYR A 203 13.86 -1.80 9.10
N ASN A 204 14.72 -0.80 8.86
CA ASN A 204 15.48 -0.14 9.93
C ASN A 204 14.58 0.61 10.91
N LEU A 205 13.59 1.36 10.41
CA LEU A 205 12.60 2.03 11.27
C LEU A 205 11.81 1.02 12.09
N ASN A 206 11.43 -0.13 11.54
CA ASN A 206 10.77 -1.19 12.29
C ASN A 206 11.67 -1.79 13.37
N GLN A 207 12.98 -1.94 13.13
CA GLN A 207 13.91 -2.39 14.17
C GLN A 207 14.07 -1.36 15.30
N GLU A 208 14.16 -0.07 14.97
CA GLU A 208 14.20 1.01 15.96
C GLU A 208 12.88 1.11 16.74
N ASN A 209 11.75 0.95 16.04
CA ASN A 209 10.43 0.92 16.66
C ASN A 209 10.27 -0.30 17.56
N PHE A 210 10.68 -1.51 17.17
CA PHE A 210 10.64 -2.70 18.04
C PHE A 210 11.46 -2.49 19.33
N LYS A 211 12.64 -1.86 19.24
CA LYS A 211 13.42 -1.47 20.44
C LYS A 211 12.71 -0.41 21.29
N MET A 212 12.01 0.55 20.70
CA MET A 212 11.20 1.54 21.43
C MET A 212 9.93 0.91 22.05
N TYR A 213 9.27 -0.03 21.37
CA TYR A 213 8.08 -0.73 21.86
C TYR A 213 8.40 -1.65 23.05
N GLU A 214 9.54 -2.34 23.06
CA GLU A 214 9.99 -3.11 24.22
C GLU A 214 10.29 -2.23 25.45
N ILE A 215 10.69 -0.98 25.25
CA ILE A 215 10.96 -0.03 26.34
C ILE A 215 9.67 0.62 26.87
N PHE A 216 8.62 0.73 26.05
CA PHE A 216 7.45 1.56 26.38
C PHE A 216 6.10 0.84 26.56
N MET A 217 5.96 -0.46 26.29
CA MET A 217 4.68 -1.16 26.57
C MET A 217 4.83 -2.51 27.28
N PRO A 218 4.35 -2.64 28.54
CA PRO A 218 3.84 -3.91 29.02
C PRO A 218 2.51 -4.18 28.29
N ASN A 219 2.38 -5.40 27.78
CA ASN A 219 1.18 -6.07 27.26
C ASN A 219 -0.11 -5.25 27.37
N ASN A 220 -0.64 -4.75 26.24
CA ASN A 220 -2.06 -4.84 25.83
C ASN A 220 -2.25 -4.17 24.47
N THR A 221 -2.79 -4.92 23.52
CA THR A 221 -2.90 -4.60 22.09
C THR A 221 -4.20 -3.89 21.76
N SER A 222 -4.11 -2.61 21.41
CA SER A 222 -5.00 -1.94 20.45
C SER A 222 -4.40 -0.58 20.17
N GLU A 223 -4.07 -0.28 18.91
CA GLU A 223 -3.78 1.06 18.33
C GLU A 223 -2.53 1.05 17.43
N SER A 224 -2.63 0.39 16.28
CA SER A 224 -1.63 0.52 15.22
C SER A 224 -1.73 1.85 14.45
N ILE A 225 -2.80 2.62 14.65
CA ILE A 225 -3.01 3.94 14.03
C ILE A 225 -2.44 5.04 14.95
N ASP A 226 -2.68 4.96 16.26
CA ASP A 226 -2.11 5.95 17.22
C ASP A 226 -0.59 5.78 17.36
N ALA A 227 -0.09 4.57 17.09
CA ALA A 227 1.33 4.32 16.87
C ALA A 227 1.95 5.21 15.80
N PHE A 228 1.29 5.39 14.65
CA PHE A 228 1.82 6.16 13.53
C PHE A 228 1.82 7.66 13.84
N ASP A 229 0.75 8.13 14.48
CA ASP A 229 0.61 9.52 14.91
C ASP A 229 1.60 9.88 16.04
N THR A 230 1.82 8.93 16.96
CA THR A 230 2.83 9.04 18.03
C THR A 230 4.25 9.10 17.45
N ILE A 231 4.56 8.26 16.45
CA ILE A 231 5.88 8.25 15.79
C ILE A 231 6.14 9.58 15.08
N ILE A 232 5.15 10.13 14.39
CA ILE A 232 5.26 11.43 13.71
C ILE A 232 5.47 12.55 14.75
N MET A 233 4.68 12.57 15.82
CA MET A 233 4.81 13.53 16.93
C MET A 233 6.20 13.51 17.59
N VAL A 234 6.73 12.31 17.87
CA VAL A 234 8.06 12.16 18.48
C VAL A 234 9.16 12.64 17.52
N ARG A 235 9.02 12.37 16.21
CA ARG A 235 9.98 12.85 15.21
C ARG A 235 9.99 14.38 15.11
N PHE A 236 8.82 15.01 15.10
CA PHE A 236 8.70 16.47 15.08
C PHE A 236 9.28 17.11 16.34
N ARG A 237 8.98 16.58 17.53
CA ARG A 237 9.52 17.08 18.80
C ARG A 237 11.04 16.98 18.86
N ASN A 238 11.63 15.91 18.33
CA ASN A 238 13.09 15.74 18.30
C ASN A 238 13.77 16.71 17.33
N LEU A 239 13.13 17.01 16.19
CA LEU A 239 13.63 18.02 15.26
C LEU A 239 13.59 19.41 15.90
N GLU A 240 12.48 19.78 16.54
CA GLU A 240 12.33 21.04 17.26
C GLU A 240 13.38 21.21 18.38
N ASN A 241 13.59 20.18 19.20
CA ASN A 241 14.63 20.20 20.24
C ASN A 241 16.04 20.35 19.67
N SER A 242 16.31 19.76 18.51
CA SER A 242 17.62 19.88 17.83
C SER A 242 17.86 21.29 17.27
N GLU A 243 16.80 21.97 16.84
CA GLU A 243 16.88 23.36 16.38
C GLU A 243 17.04 24.33 17.56
N ILE A 244 16.36 24.07 18.68
CA ILE A 244 16.51 24.84 19.92
C ILE A 244 17.93 24.70 20.49
N GLN A 245 18.53 23.51 20.46
CA GLN A 245 19.92 23.34 20.89
C GLN A 245 20.91 24.05 19.97
N LYS A 246 20.67 24.05 18.65
CA LYS A 246 21.50 24.76 17.67
C LYS A 246 21.39 26.29 17.77
N SER A 247 20.24 26.82 18.19
CA SER A 247 20.05 28.26 18.41
C SER A 247 20.66 28.69 19.74
N ALA A 248 20.53 27.88 20.80
CA ALA A 248 21.17 28.11 22.09
C ALA A 248 22.71 28.08 21.98
N SER A 249 23.29 27.15 21.22
CA SER A 249 24.75 27.08 21.01
C SER A 249 25.30 28.24 20.17
N ARG A 250 24.48 28.81 19.28
CA ARG A 250 24.85 29.98 18.46
C ARG A 250 24.89 31.27 19.28
N ASN A 251 24.01 31.39 20.28
CA ASN A 251 23.97 32.56 21.16
C ASN A 251 25.05 32.53 22.26
N SER A 252 25.57 31.35 22.61
CA SER A 252 26.65 31.21 23.61
C SER A 252 28.06 31.38 23.03
N THR A 253 28.21 31.50 21.71
CA THR A 253 29.51 31.76 21.04
C THR A 253 29.68 33.22 20.61
N SER A 254 28.67 34.06 20.82
CA SER A 254 28.66 35.49 20.50
C SER A 254 28.87 36.42 21.70
N THR A 255 29.37 35.90 22.82
CA THR A 255 29.77 36.65 24.03
C THR A 255 31.25 36.45 24.32
#